data_AF-A0A2N4Z097-F1
#
_entry.id   AF-A0A2N4Z097-F1
#
_cell.length_a   1.000
_cell.length_b   1.000
_cell.length_c   1.000
_cell.angle_alpha   90.00
_cell.angle_beta   90.00
_cell.angle_gamma   90.00
#
_symmetry.space_group_name_H-M   'P 1'
#
loop_
_entity.id
_entity.type
_entity.pdbx_description
1 polymer ?
#
loop_
_entity_poly.entity_id
_entity_poly.type
_entity_poly.pdbx_seq_one_letter_code
_entity_poly.pdbx_strand_id
1 'polypeptide(L)'
;AISTVLKVNLPVAAFITAIVSTFYFAFGGMKGVAWVTMLHSALKYAGLLIILGFALSKTGGFSPMMEKMPDYYWTWDGNIGAGTIFAWLIGTIGSIFCTQFVIQAISSTKDVRSAKRSTWIAFFFCLPIAFAIAIIGVAAKYLHPEINSLYALPVFLQDMNPWLAGLVTTSLVASIFVSVSTVALAIASLVVKDFYVPWRNPTPDQEFRATRWASLIIGFLPLIFVLLVPEVLKLSFFTRAIRLSITVVAVIAFYAPFFRSTRGANAGLIGACVVTSVWYLLGDPFGINNVYVALATPAIIMVIDRLIPNKSQPSPAPVEQRGV
;
A
#
# COMPACT_ATOMS: atom_id res chain seq x y z
N ALA A 1 -9.06 11.37 11.16
CA ALA A 1 -9.61 10.60 12.29
C ALA A 1 -9.11 11.14 13.62
N ILE A 2 -7.86 10.87 14.03
CA ILE A 2 -7.32 11.35 15.33
C ILE A 2 -7.43 12.87 15.48
N SER A 3 -6.90 13.65 14.53
CA SER A 3 -7.00 15.12 14.54
C SER A 3 -8.44 15.60 14.61
N THR A 4 -9.33 15.01 13.81
CA THR A 4 -10.76 15.36 13.75
C THR A 4 -11.48 15.10 15.07
N VAL A 5 -11.23 13.96 15.71
CA VAL A 5 -11.99 13.52 16.88
C VAL A 5 -11.45 14.12 18.17
N LEU A 6 -10.12 14.14 18.33
CA LEU A 6 -9.47 14.76 19.49
C LEU A 6 -9.40 16.29 19.38
N LYS A 7 -9.82 16.87 18.24
CA LYS A 7 -9.74 18.31 17.93
C LYS A 7 -8.31 18.86 18.11
N VAL A 8 -7.31 18.07 17.72
CA VAL A 8 -5.89 18.45 17.73
C VAL A 8 -5.40 18.73 16.32
N ASN A 9 -4.33 19.50 16.19
CA ASN A 9 -3.72 19.76 14.88
C ASN A 9 -3.11 18.47 14.27
N LEU A 10 -2.88 18.50 12.94
CA LEU A 10 -2.31 17.35 12.21
C LEU A 10 -0.93 16.90 12.73
N PRO A 11 0.02 17.81 13.07
CA PRO A 11 1.30 17.40 13.65
C PRO A 11 1.14 16.58 14.93
N VAL A 12 0.30 17.02 15.88
CA VAL A 12 0.08 16.29 17.14
C VAL A 12 -0.54 14.92 16.88
N ALA A 13 -1.52 14.83 15.98
CA ALA A 13 -2.11 13.55 15.58
C ALA A 13 -1.08 12.61 14.94
N ALA A 14 -0.14 13.13 14.14
CA ALA A 14 0.95 12.36 13.55
C ALA A 14 1.92 11.84 14.63
N PHE A 15 2.30 12.69 15.60
CA PHE A 15 3.14 12.29 16.73
C PHE A 15 2.50 11.19 17.57
N ILE A 16 1.21 11.33 17.92
CA ILE A 16 0.46 10.28 18.63
C ILE A 16 0.51 8.97 17.85
N THR A 17 0.27 9.04 16.53
CA THR A 17 0.31 7.85 15.66
C THR A 17 1.69 7.19 15.65
N ALA A 18 2.75 7.97 15.47
CA ALA A 18 4.11 7.46 15.44
C ALA A 18 4.51 6.82 16.78
N ILE A 19 4.26 7.49 17.91
CA ILE A 19 4.57 6.95 19.24
C ILE A 19 3.82 5.63 19.45
N VAL A 20 2.49 5.63 19.35
CA VAL A 20 1.67 4.45 19.66
C VAL A 20 1.99 3.29 18.72
N SER A 21 2.08 3.54 17.41
CA SER A 21 2.41 2.47 16.45
C SER A 21 3.83 1.93 16.68
N THR A 22 4.82 2.80 16.90
CA THR A 22 6.21 2.38 17.11
C THR A 22 6.37 1.48 18.33
N PHE A 23 5.78 1.85 19.46
CA PHE A 23 5.78 0.98 20.64
C PHE A 23 5.06 -0.34 20.39
N TYR A 24 3.95 -0.30 19.64
CA TYR A 24 3.18 -1.49 19.33
C TYR A 24 3.99 -2.52 18.52
N PHE A 25 4.66 -2.12 17.42
CA PHE A 25 5.39 -3.08 16.57
C PHE A 25 6.82 -3.38 17.03
N ALA A 26 7.51 -2.44 17.69
CA ALA A 26 8.87 -2.68 18.18
C ALA A 26 8.92 -3.71 19.33
N PHE A 27 7.81 -3.90 20.05
CA PHE A 27 7.71 -4.80 21.20
C PHE A 27 6.74 -5.99 20.98
N GLY A 28 5.85 -5.93 19.98
CA GLY A 28 4.77 -6.91 19.80
C GLY A 28 5.17 -8.29 19.24
N GLY A 29 6.29 -8.40 18.52
CA GLY A 29 6.77 -9.66 17.92
C GLY A 29 5.83 -10.28 16.85
N MET A 30 6.36 -11.04 15.90
CA MET A 30 5.57 -11.50 14.72
C MET A 30 4.38 -12.42 15.06
N LYS A 31 4.46 -13.25 16.12
CA LYS A 31 3.39 -14.21 16.45
C LYS A 31 2.15 -13.56 17.08
N GLY A 32 2.31 -12.49 17.86
CA GLY A 32 1.20 -11.72 18.42
C GLY A 32 0.49 -10.87 17.36
N VAL A 33 1.24 -10.41 16.36
CA VAL A 33 0.74 -9.52 15.30
C VAL A 33 -0.39 -10.14 14.48
N ALA A 34 -0.38 -11.45 14.21
CA ALA A 34 -1.40 -12.08 13.38
C ALA A 34 -2.81 -12.01 14.00
N TRP A 35 -2.95 -12.41 15.27
CA TRP A 35 -4.24 -12.37 15.98
C TRP A 35 -4.75 -10.95 16.14
N VAL A 36 -3.86 -10.03 16.49
CA VAL A 36 -4.25 -8.63 16.65
C VAL A 36 -4.65 -8.03 15.29
N THR A 37 -3.93 -8.34 14.21
CA THR A 37 -4.30 -7.91 12.85
C THR A 37 -5.68 -8.43 12.45
N MET A 38 -6.04 -9.66 12.83
CA MET A 38 -7.37 -10.22 12.58
C MET A 38 -8.47 -9.44 13.33
N LEU A 39 -8.27 -9.19 14.63
CA LEU A 39 -9.20 -8.38 15.43
C LEU A 39 -9.36 -6.97 14.84
N HIS A 40 -8.26 -6.31 14.49
CA HIS A 40 -8.31 -4.98 13.88
C HIS A 40 -9.00 -4.99 12.51
N SER A 41 -8.84 -6.05 11.73
CA SER A 41 -9.54 -6.20 10.44
C SER A 41 -11.04 -6.35 10.63
N ALA A 42 -11.48 -7.10 11.65
CA ALA A 42 -12.89 -7.20 12.01
C ALA A 42 -13.45 -5.84 12.49
N LEU A 43 -12.71 -5.13 13.35
CA LEU A 43 -13.09 -3.79 13.81
C LEU A 43 -13.16 -2.79 12.66
N LYS A 44 -12.18 -2.80 11.73
CA LYS A 44 -12.18 -2.00 10.49
C LYS A 44 -13.47 -2.21 9.71
N TYR A 45 -13.83 -3.47 9.50
CA TYR A 45 -15.01 -3.85 8.74
C TYR A 45 -16.29 -3.33 9.40
N ALA A 46 -16.45 -3.56 10.71
CA ALA A 46 -17.61 -3.08 11.47
C ALA A 46 -17.71 -1.55 11.44
N GLY A 47 -16.61 -0.85 11.74
CA GLY A 47 -16.58 0.61 11.75
C GLY A 47 -16.91 1.21 10.39
N LEU A 48 -16.40 0.62 9.31
CA LEU A 48 -16.68 1.08 7.96
C LEU A 48 -18.15 0.87 7.56
N LEU A 49 -18.74 -0.28 7.88
CA LEU A 49 -20.16 -0.54 7.62
C LEU A 49 -21.08 0.40 8.41
N ILE A 50 -20.71 0.72 9.65
CA ILE A 50 -21.43 1.70 10.46
C ILE A 50 -21.37 3.09 9.81
N ILE A 51 -20.20 3.54 9.36
CA ILE A 51 -20.07 4.81 8.65
C ILE A 51 -20.92 4.79 7.38
N LEU A 52 -20.86 3.71 6.60
CA LEU A 52 -21.65 3.58 5.37
C LEU A 52 -23.16 3.72 5.66
N GLY A 53 -23.67 2.98 6.63
CA GLY A 53 -25.08 3.05 7.02
C GLY A 53 -25.50 4.44 7.48
N PHE A 54 -24.63 5.11 8.25
CA PHE A 54 -24.86 6.49 8.69
C PHE A 54 -24.80 7.51 7.55
N ALA A 55 -23.84 7.36 6.63
CA ALA A 55 -23.74 8.23 5.46
C ALA A 55 -24.97 8.08 4.57
N LEU A 56 -25.46 6.85 4.35
CA LEU A 56 -26.68 6.60 3.59
C LEU A 56 -27.92 7.17 4.28
N SER A 57 -28.01 7.12 5.61
CA SER A 57 -29.14 7.74 6.31
C SER A 57 -29.13 9.26 6.21
N LYS A 58 -27.95 9.89 6.23
CA LYS A 58 -27.80 11.36 6.04
C LYS A 58 -28.08 11.83 4.63
N THR A 59 -27.80 11.01 3.63
CA THR A 59 -28.05 11.33 2.22
C THR A 59 -29.48 11.03 1.77
N GLY A 60 -30.24 10.25 2.55
CA GLY A 60 -31.56 9.76 2.16
C GLY A 60 -31.50 8.55 1.23
N GLY A 61 -30.38 7.82 1.23
CA GLY A 61 -30.11 6.70 0.33
C GLY A 61 -29.42 7.13 -0.97
N PHE A 62 -29.46 6.25 -1.98
CA PHE A 62 -28.75 6.48 -3.25
C PHE A 62 -29.46 7.46 -4.18
N SER A 63 -30.79 7.41 -4.25
CA SER A 63 -31.57 8.19 -5.23
C SER A 63 -31.27 9.69 -5.19
N PRO A 64 -31.24 10.37 -4.02
CA PRO A 64 -30.94 11.80 -3.98
C PRO A 64 -29.53 12.14 -4.48
N MET A 65 -28.55 11.25 -4.26
CA MET A 65 -27.19 11.43 -4.75
C MET A 65 -27.13 11.22 -6.27
N MET A 66 -27.86 10.22 -6.79
CA MET A 66 -27.92 9.95 -8.23
C MET A 66 -28.59 11.07 -9.02
N GLU A 67 -29.64 11.69 -8.48
CA GLU A 67 -30.37 12.77 -9.15
C GLU A 67 -29.61 14.10 -9.18
N LYS A 68 -28.80 14.38 -8.15
CA LYS A 68 -28.17 15.70 -7.94
C LYS A 68 -26.70 15.74 -8.27
N MET A 69 -26.00 14.60 -8.21
CA MET A 69 -24.59 14.55 -8.56
C MET A 69 -24.41 14.29 -10.05
N PRO A 70 -23.32 14.79 -10.65
CA PRO A 70 -23.00 14.47 -12.05
C PRO A 70 -22.94 12.96 -12.30
N ASP A 71 -23.42 12.53 -13.47
CA ASP A 71 -23.52 11.11 -13.85
C ASP A 71 -22.19 10.37 -13.77
N TYR A 72 -21.06 11.06 -13.99
CA TYR A 72 -19.74 10.45 -13.93
C TYR A 72 -19.44 9.81 -12.56
N TYR A 73 -20.08 10.22 -11.46
CA TYR A 73 -19.92 9.54 -10.16
C TYR A 73 -20.47 8.11 -10.12
N TRP A 74 -21.32 7.76 -11.09
CA TRP A 74 -22.03 6.48 -11.18
C TRP A 74 -21.60 5.64 -12.38
N THR A 75 -20.62 6.13 -13.14
CA THR A 75 -19.96 5.41 -14.23
C THR A 75 -18.73 4.65 -13.72
N TRP A 76 -18.31 3.62 -14.44
CA TRP A 76 -17.14 2.82 -14.06
C TRP A 76 -15.81 3.54 -14.28
N ASP A 77 -15.77 4.50 -15.21
CA ASP A 77 -14.59 5.28 -15.60
C ASP A 77 -14.50 6.67 -14.94
N GLY A 78 -15.66 7.22 -14.57
CA GLY A 78 -15.79 8.48 -13.86
C GLY A 78 -15.09 9.65 -14.54
N ASN A 79 -14.76 10.69 -13.77
CA ASN A 79 -14.08 11.87 -14.30
C ASN A 79 -12.57 11.66 -14.53
N ILE A 80 -12.03 10.50 -14.18
CA ILE A 80 -10.59 10.19 -14.28
C ILE A 80 -10.23 9.43 -15.55
N GLY A 81 -11.22 8.81 -16.19
CA GLY A 81 -11.10 8.08 -17.45
C GLY A 81 -10.50 6.69 -17.33
N ALA A 82 -10.84 5.83 -18.29
CA ALA A 82 -10.39 4.44 -18.37
C ALA A 82 -8.88 4.27 -18.31
N GLY A 83 -8.12 5.13 -19.01
CA GLY A 83 -6.66 5.06 -19.06
C GLY A 83 -6.02 5.18 -17.68
N THR A 84 -6.52 6.07 -16.82
CA THR A 84 -6.04 6.24 -15.45
C THR A 84 -6.40 5.04 -14.57
N ILE A 85 -7.62 4.49 -14.74
CA ILE A 85 -8.06 3.31 -13.98
C ILE A 85 -7.20 2.09 -14.29
N PHE A 86 -6.94 1.81 -15.57
CA PHE A 86 -6.07 0.69 -15.97
C PHE A 86 -4.65 0.89 -15.45
N ALA A 87 -4.13 2.12 -15.49
CA ALA A 87 -2.83 2.46 -14.90
C ALA A 87 -2.82 2.11 -13.40
N TRP A 88 -3.79 2.59 -12.63
CA TRP A 88 -3.87 2.33 -11.19
C TRP A 88 -4.08 0.85 -10.87
N LEU A 89 -4.84 0.13 -11.71
CA LEU A 89 -5.05 -1.31 -11.56
C LEU A 89 -3.73 -2.07 -11.72
N ILE A 90 -3.03 -1.86 -12.84
CA ILE A 90 -1.74 -2.52 -13.13
C ILE A 90 -0.71 -2.15 -12.05
N GLY A 91 -0.61 -0.87 -11.71
CA GLY A 91 0.29 -0.37 -10.66
C GLY A 91 -0.01 -1.01 -9.30
N THR A 92 -1.28 -1.18 -8.96
CA THR A 92 -1.67 -1.82 -7.69
C THR A 92 -1.38 -3.31 -7.70
N ILE A 93 -1.66 -4.04 -8.79
CA ILE A 93 -1.35 -5.47 -8.93
C ILE A 93 0.14 -5.71 -8.76
N GLY A 94 0.98 -4.97 -9.51
CA GLY A 94 2.43 -5.09 -9.39
C GLY A 94 2.94 -4.69 -8.00
N SER A 95 2.41 -3.59 -7.46
CA SER A 95 2.77 -3.19 -6.10
C SER A 95 2.46 -4.29 -5.08
N ILE A 96 1.28 -4.93 -5.14
CA ILE A 96 0.91 -6.01 -4.22
C ILE A 96 1.88 -7.19 -4.36
N PHE A 97 2.24 -7.57 -5.59
CA PHE A 97 3.15 -8.69 -5.87
C PHE A 97 4.49 -8.54 -5.15
N CYS A 98 5.11 -7.35 -5.17
CA CYS A 98 6.39 -7.08 -4.51
C CYS A 98 6.25 -6.57 -3.05
N THR A 99 5.06 -6.58 -2.46
CA THR A 99 4.87 -6.07 -1.10
C THR A 99 5.30 -7.10 -0.06
N GLN A 100 6.36 -6.80 0.69
CA GLN A 100 7.01 -7.76 1.58
C GLN A 100 6.07 -8.42 2.60
N PHE A 101 5.21 -7.65 3.28
CA PHE A 101 4.30 -8.24 4.27
C PHE A 101 3.25 -9.16 3.63
N VAL A 102 2.88 -8.94 2.36
CA VAL A 102 1.96 -9.80 1.61
C VAL A 102 2.68 -11.10 1.24
N ILE A 103 3.89 -11.01 0.68
CA ILE A 103 4.72 -12.18 0.36
C ILE A 103 4.97 -13.00 1.62
N GLN A 104 5.35 -12.36 2.72
CA GLN A 104 5.60 -13.03 3.99
C GLN A 104 4.35 -13.73 4.53
N ALA A 105 3.17 -13.10 4.43
CA ALA A 105 1.93 -13.73 4.84
C ALA A 105 1.61 -14.99 3.98
N ILE A 106 1.77 -14.90 2.66
CA ILE A 106 1.54 -16.03 1.75
C ILE A 106 2.54 -17.16 2.02
N SER A 107 3.83 -16.85 2.13
CA SER A 107 4.90 -17.82 2.42
C SER A 107 4.81 -18.44 3.81
N SER A 108 4.05 -17.84 4.74
CA SER A 108 3.80 -18.41 6.07
C SER A 108 2.65 -19.43 6.09
N THR A 109 1.97 -19.63 4.97
CA THR A 109 0.92 -20.66 4.85
C THR A 109 1.53 -22.06 4.75
N LYS A 110 0.75 -23.07 5.15
CA LYS A 110 1.23 -24.45 5.25
C LYS A 110 1.55 -25.10 3.89
N ASP A 111 0.80 -24.73 2.86
CA ASP A 111 0.84 -25.38 1.54
C ASP A 111 0.23 -24.47 0.46
N VAL A 112 0.45 -24.82 -0.81
CA VAL A 112 -0.03 -24.04 -1.97
C VAL A 112 -1.55 -23.90 -2.02
N ARG A 113 -2.33 -24.89 -1.58
CA ARG A 113 -3.80 -24.78 -1.56
C ARG A 113 -4.23 -23.77 -0.48
N SER A 114 -3.59 -23.81 0.68
CA SER A 114 -3.79 -22.82 1.75
C SER A 114 -3.43 -21.40 1.30
N ALA A 115 -2.32 -21.23 0.57
CA ALA A 115 -1.95 -19.95 -0.05
C ALA A 115 -3.02 -19.43 -1.01
N LYS A 116 -3.49 -20.26 -1.96
CA LYS A 116 -4.55 -19.88 -2.91
C LYS A 116 -5.85 -19.52 -2.20
N ARG A 117 -6.24 -20.32 -1.20
CA ARG A 117 -7.46 -20.10 -0.42
C ARG A 117 -7.38 -18.77 0.36
N SER A 118 -6.26 -18.47 0.99
CA SER A 118 -6.10 -17.21 1.75
C SER A 118 -6.18 -15.99 0.83
N THR A 119 -5.61 -16.05 -0.38
CA THR A 119 -5.74 -14.98 -1.38
C THR A 119 -7.18 -14.77 -1.84
N TRP A 120 -7.93 -15.85 -2.12
CA TRP A 120 -9.35 -15.74 -2.47
C TRP A 120 -10.19 -15.15 -1.34
N ILE A 121 -9.96 -15.58 -0.10
CA ILE A 121 -10.62 -14.99 1.06
C ILE A 121 -10.32 -13.48 1.14
N ALA A 122 -9.06 -13.08 1.01
CA ALA A 122 -8.67 -11.67 1.03
C ALA A 122 -9.37 -10.85 -0.07
N PHE A 123 -9.51 -11.40 -1.28
CA PHE A 123 -10.25 -10.77 -2.38
C PHE A 123 -11.71 -10.52 -2.02
N PHE A 124 -12.44 -11.54 -1.53
CA PHE A 124 -13.84 -11.40 -1.16
C PHE A 124 -14.07 -10.45 0.01
N PHE A 125 -13.13 -10.34 0.96
CA PHE A 125 -13.21 -9.37 2.05
C PHE A 125 -12.88 -7.93 1.60
N CYS A 126 -12.02 -7.75 0.60
CA CYS A 126 -11.62 -6.44 0.11
C CYS A 126 -12.73 -5.76 -0.71
N LEU A 127 -13.49 -6.55 -1.48
CA LEU A 127 -14.48 -6.02 -2.42
C LEU A 127 -15.60 -5.19 -1.76
N PRO A 128 -16.29 -5.65 -0.69
CA PRO A 128 -17.30 -4.85 0.00
C PRO A 128 -16.73 -3.59 0.66
N ILE A 129 -15.50 -3.67 1.19
CA ILE A 129 -14.80 -2.53 1.79
C ILE A 129 -14.55 -1.46 0.72
N ALA A 130 -14.09 -1.85 -0.46
CA ALA A 130 -13.82 -0.93 -1.56
C ALA A 130 -15.09 -0.18 -1.98
N PHE A 131 -16.21 -0.89 -2.16
CA PHE A 131 -17.51 -0.27 -2.45
C PHE A 131 -17.97 0.65 -1.33
N ALA A 132 -17.86 0.22 -0.07
CA ALA A 132 -18.25 1.04 1.08
C ALA A 132 -17.45 2.35 1.14
N ILE A 133 -16.13 2.31 0.98
CA ILE A 133 -15.28 3.52 0.97
C ILE A 133 -15.65 4.44 -0.20
N ALA A 134 -15.88 3.89 -1.39
CA ALA A 134 -16.28 4.67 -2.56
C ALA A 134 -17.62 5.40 -2.31
N ILE A 135 -18.64 4.70 -1.83
CA ILE A 135 -19.96 5.27 -1.53
C ILE A 135 -19.87 6.31 -0.42
N ILE A 136 -19.09 6.06 0.65
CA ILE A 136 -18.84 7.05 1.71
C ILE A 136 -18.20 8.32 1.13
N GLY A 137 -17.26 8.19 0.20
CA GLY A 137 -16.64 9.33 -0.47
C GLY A 137 -17.63 10.15 -1.32
N VAL A 138 -18.49 9.48 -2.07
CA VAL A 138 -19.57 10.12 -2.86
C VAL A 138 -20.55 10.83 -1.92
N ALA A 139 -21.00 10.17 -0.86
CA ALA A 139 -21.89 10.74 0.14
C ALA A 139 -21.28 11.97 0.84
N ALA A 140 -19.97 11.93 1.14
CA ALA A 140 -19.27 13.07 1.73
C ALA A 140 -19.24 14.27 0.78
N LYS A 141 -18.97 14.04 -0.51
CA LYS A 141 -18.97 15.09 -1.53
C LYS A 141 -20.37 15.66 -1.77
N TYR A 142 -21.41 14.82 -1.71
CA TYR A 142 -22.81 15.25 -1.80
C TYR A 142 -23.22 16.17 -0.65
N LEU A 143 -22.91 15.78 0.59
CA LEU A 143 -23.27 16.54 1.79
C LEU A 143 -22.37 17.77 2.01
N HIS A 144 -21.10 17.68 1.59
CA HIS A 144 -20.09 18.73 1.75
C HIS A 144 -19.34 18.93 0.42
N PRO A 145 -19.87 19.74 -0.52
CA PRO A 145 -19.28 19.92 -1.84
C PRO A 145 -17.83 20.39 -1.83
N GLU A 146 -17.44 21.25 -0.89
CA GLU A 146 -16.08 21.80 -0.78
C GLU A 146 -15.15 20.98 0.13
N ILE A 147 -15.53 19.76 0.50
CA ILE A 147 -14.72 18.95 1.41
C ILE A 147 -13.41 18.52 0.75
N ASN A 148 -12.29 18.73 1.46
CA ASN A 148 -11.03 18.13 1.07
C ASN A 148 -11.13 16.60 1.24
N SER A 149 -10.68 15.85 0.23
CA SER A 149 -10.72 14.38 0.18
C SER A 149 -10.14 13.69 1.42
N LEU A 150 -9.18 14.31 2.12
CA LEU A 150 -8.60 13.79 3.35
C LEU A 150 -9.61 13.68 4.50
N TYR A 151 -10.64 14.54 4.51
CA TYR A 151 -11.66 14.60 5.55
C TYR A 151 -12.98 13.93 5.16
N ALA A 152 -13.09 13.39 3.94
CA ALA A 152 -14.34 12.79 3.43
C ALA A 152 -14.91 11.70 4.35
N LEU A 153 -14.07 10.80 4.87
CA LEU A 153 -14.53 9.75 5.78
C LEU A 153 -14.68 10.25 7.24
N PRO A 154 -13.73 11.01 7.81
CA PRO A 154 -13.87 11.52 9.19
C PRO A 154 -15.00 12.53 9.43
N VAL A 155 -15.53 13.19 8.39
CA VAL A 155 -16.57 14.22 8.56
C VAL A 155 -17.83 13.66 9.24
N PHE A 156 -18.21 12.43 8.89
CA PHE A 156 -19.38 11.76 9.46
C PHE A 156 -19.29 11.54 10.97
N LEU A 157 -18.09 11.49 11.54
CA LEU A 157 -17.89 11.33 12.99
C LEU A 157 -18.41 12.54 13.78
N GLN A 158 -18.46 13.72 13.14
CA GLN A 158 -18.93 14.94 13.79
C GLN A 158 -20.45 14.96 13.98
N ASP A 159 -21.18 14.29 13.09
CA ASP A 159 -22.65 14.25 13.10
C ASP A 159 -23.21 13.02 13.84
N MET A 160 -22.36 12.06 14.17
CA MET A 160 -22.72 10.86 14.92
C MET A 160 -22.92 11.17 16.40
N ASN A 161 -23.77 10.40 17.08
CA ASN A 161 -23.85 10.47 18.54
C ASN A 161 -22.49 10.06 19.16
N PRO A 162 -22.17 10.51 20.39
CA PRO A 162 -20.84 10.27 20.98
C PRO A 162 -20.45 8.80 21.10
N TRP A 163 -21.41 7.91 21.36
CA TRP A 163 -21.18 6.47 21.50
C TRP A 163 -20.78 5.82 20.17
N LEU A 164 -21.52 6.12 19.10
CA LEU A 164 -21.26 5.60 17.76
C LEU A 164 -19.98 6.21 17.19
N ALA A 165 -19.81 7.52 17.35
CA ALA A 165 -18.60 8.23 16.97
C ALA A 165 -17.36 7.63 17.67
N GLY A 166 -17.46 7.32 18.97
CA GLY A 166 -16.40 6.68 19.74
C GLY A 166 -16.05 5.28 19.25
N LEU A 167 -17.06 4.44 18.98
CA LEU A 167 -16.87 3.09 18.43
C LEU A 167 -16.17 3.12 17.07
N VAL A 168 -16.69 3.95 16.15
CA VAL A 168 -16.14 4.10 14.81
C VAL A 168 -14.74 4.70 14.84
N THR A 169 -14.53 5.73 15.66
CA THR A 169 -13.20 6.33 15.83
C THR A 169 -12.21 5.29 16.30
N THR A 170 -12.57 4.49 17.30
CA THR A 170 -11.72 3.42 17.80
C THR A 170 -11.35 2.47 16.67
N SER A 171 -12.31 2.04 15.87
CA SER A 171 -12.06 1.21 14.68
C SER A 171 -11.08 1.85 13.69
N LEU A 172 -11.28 3.13 13.32
CA LEU A 172 -10.42 3.83 12.36
C LEU A 172 -9.00 4.04 12.89
N VAL A 173 -8.87 4.42 14.17
CA VAL A 173 -7.57 4.64 14.81
C VAL A 173 -6.82 3.32 14.94
N ALA A 174 -7.51 2.27 15.38
CA ALA A 174 -6.98 0.92 15.47
C ALA A 174 -6.54 0.40 14.08
N SER A 175 -7.25 0.78 13.02
CA SER A 175 -6.87 0.49 11.64
C SER A 175 -5.55 1.13 11.25
N ILE A 176 -5.39 2.42 11.54
CA ILE A 176 -4.18 3.19 11.25
C ILE A 176 -2.99 2.57 11.96
N PHE A 177 -3.12 2.26 13.26
CA PHE A 177 -2.04 1.71 14.05
C PHE A 177 -1.53 0.37 13.50
N VAL A 178 -2.42 -0.55 13.13
CA VAL A 178 -1.99 -1.80 12.49
C VAL A 178 -1.31 -1.55 11.15
N SER A 179 -1.87 -0.71 10.29
CA SER A 179 -1.30 -0.48 8.96
C SER A 179 0.12 0.11 9.05
N VAL A 180 0.31 1.13 9.89
CA VAL A 180 1.64 1.73 10.12
C VAL A 180 2.60 0.69 10.70
N SER A 181 2.13 -0.09 11.68
CA SER A 181 2.93 -1.13 12.34
C SER A 181 3.40 -2.22 11.39
N THR A 182 2.50 -2.75 10.54
CA THR A 182 2.83 -3.80 9.58
C THR A 182 3.82 -3.32 8.54
N VAL A 183 3.65 -2.09 8.03
CA VAL A 183 4.57 -1.51 7.04
C VAL A 183 5.94 -1.23 7.67
N ALA A 184 5.99 -0.61 8.84
CA ALA A 184 7.23 -0.28 9.52
C ALA A 184 8.02 -1.54 9.92
N LEU A 185 7.34 -2.58 10.41
CA LEU A 185 7.97 -3.87 10.71
C LEU A 185 8.54 -4.54 9.45
N ALA A 186 7.83 -4.46 8.32
CA ALA A 186 8.32 -4.99 7.05
C ALA A 186 9.58 -4.26 6.58
N ILE A 187 9.63 -2.92 6.70
CA ILE A 187 10.82 -2.13 6.37
C ILE A 187 11.97 -2.50 7.32
N ALA A 188 11.72 -2.60 8.62
CA ALA A 188 12.75 -2.96 9.60
C ALA A 188 13.33 -4.36 9.32
N SER A 189 12.47 -5.32 8.97
CA SER A 189 12.91 -6.65 8.58
C SER A 189 13.73 -6.65 7.29
N LEU A 190 13.38 -5.83 6.29
CA LEU A 190 14.16 -5.71 5.05
C LEU A 190 15.53 -5.10 5.32
N VAL A 191 15.59 -4.00 6.09
CA VAL A 191 16.86 -3.36 6.46
C VAL A 191 17.79 -4.34 7.19
N VAL A 192 17.25 -5.12 8.12
CA VAL A 192 18.05 -6.08 8.88
C VAL A 192 18.46 -7.27 8.02
N LYS A 193 17.52 -7.92 7.33
CA LYS A 193 17.81 -9.16 6.59
C LYS A 193 18.60 -8.95 5.31
N ASP A 194 18.39 -7.82 4.62
CA ASP A 194 19.01 -7.59 3.32
C ASP A 194 20.36 -6.87 3.44
N PHE A 195 20.60 -6.12 4.52
CA PHE A 195 21.84 -5.35 4.70
C PHE A 195 22.62 -5.77 5.94
N TYR A 196 22.00 -5.82 7.13
CA TYR A 196 22.74 -6.11 8.37
C TYR A 196 23.20 -7.57 8.46
N VAL A 197 22.32 -8.52 8.15
CA VAL A 197 22.64 -9.97 8.24
C VAL A 197 23.76 -10.36 7.28
N PRO A 198 23.73 -10.01 5.98
CA PRO A 198 24.81 -10.36 5.05
C PRO A 198 26.13 -9.68 5.39
N TRP A 199 26.09 -8.48 5.99
CA TRP A 199 27.29 -7.73 6.34
C TRP A 199 27.97 -8.20 7.63
N ARG A 200 27.19 -8.59 8.66
CA ARG A 200 27.71 -8.87 10.01
C ARG A 200 27.58 -10.32 10.46
N ASN A 201 26.80 -11.14 9.77
CA ASN A 201 26.44 -12.50 10.18
C ASN A 201 26.10 -12.62 11.68
N PRO A 202 25.09 -11.86 12.17
CA PRO A 202 24.79 -11.72 13.59
C PRO A 202 24.18 -13.01 14.18
N THR A 203 24.28 -13.17 15.50
CA THR A 203 23.50 -14.19 16.22
C THR A 203 22.00 -13.83 16.23
N PRO A 204 21.08 -14.78 16.47
CA PRO A 204 19.63 -14.50 16.52
C PRO A 204 19.25 -13.37 17.50
N ASP A 205 19.91 -13.30 18.66
CA ASP A 205 19.69 -12.24 19.64
C ASP A 205 20.15 -10.87 19.13
N GLN A 206 21.27 -10.84 18.41
CA GLN A 206 21.79 -9.61 17.80
C GLN A 206 20.88 -9.14 16.65
N GLU A 207 20.38 -10.06 15.82
CA GLU A 207 19.40 -9.76 14.76
C GLU A 207 18.11 -9.18 15.36
N PHE A 208 17.61 -9.80 16.43
CA PHE A 208 16.42 -9.33 17.13
C PHE A 208 16.61 -7.92 17.72
N ARG A 209 17.75 -7.67 18.37
CA ARG A 209 18.08 -6.33 18.90
C ARG A 209 18.24 -5.30 17.77
N ALA A 210 18.89 -5.66 16.67
CA ALA A 210 19.05 -4.78 15.50
C ALA A 210 17.68 -4.42 14.89
N THR A 211 16.78 -5.40 14.76
CA THR A 211 15.41 -5.19 14.28
C THR A 211 14.64 -4.21 15.15
N ARG A 212 14.81 -4.31 16.48
CA ARG A 212 14.14 -3.41 17.43
C ARG A 212 14.67 -1.98 17.37
N TRP A 213 15.98 -1.79 17.24
CA TRP A 213 16.57 -0.46 17.06
C TRP A 213 16.20 0.16 15.71
N ALA A 214 16.26 -0.63 14.62
CA ALA A 214 15.81 -0.18 13.30
C ALA A 214 14.33 0.22 13.31
N SER A 215 13.50 -0.56 14.00
CA SER A 215 12.07 -0.30 14.18
C SER A 215 11.80 1.07 14.82
N LEU A 216 12.56 1.45 15.85
CA LEU A 216 12.42 2.77 16.47
C LEU A 216 12.72 3.88 15.47
N ILE A 217 13.84 3.80 14.74
CA ILE A 217 14.23 4.81 13.76
C ILE A 217 13.18 4.92 12.65
N ILE A 218 12.77 3.79 12.09
CA ILE A 218 11.78 3.71 10.99
C ILE A 218 10.40 4.20 11.43
N GLY A 219 10.03 4.00 12.70
CA GLY A 219 8.75 4.46 13.24
C GLY A 219 8.65 5.99 13.35
N PHE A 220 9.75 6.67 13.66
CA PHE A 220 9.79 8.13 13.80
C PHE A 220 10.21 8.87 12.52
N LEU A 221 10.98 8.24 11.63
CA LEU A 221 11.49 8.86 10.40
C LEU A 221 10.40 9.53 9.52
N PRO A 222 9.20 8.92 9.32
CA PRO A 222 8.13 9.55 8.55
C PRO A 222 7.62 10.88 9.11
N LEU A 223 7.81 11.17 10.41
CA LEU A 223 7.36 12.43 11.02
C LEU A 223 8.05 13.66 10.42
N ILE A 224 9.28 13.50 9.92
CA ILE A 224 10.02 14.59 9.25
C ILE A 224 9.30 14.99 7.95
N PHE A 225 8.68 14.03 7.27
CA PHE A 225 8.10 14.19 5.94
C PHE A 225 6.58 14.41 5.95
N VAL A 226 5.89 14.12 7.06
CA VAL A 226 4.42 14.10 7.13
C VAL A 226 3.77 15.43 6.77
N LEU A 227 4.46 16.55 6.97
CA LEU A 227 3.96 17.90 6.66
C LEU A 227 4.40 18.42 5.29
N LEU A 228 5.26 17.69 4.58
CA LEU A 228 5.85 18.13 3.30
C LEU A 228 5.10 17.59 2.08
N VAL A 229 4.10 16.73 2.26
CA VAL A 229 3.39 16.05 1.17
C VAL A 229 1.90 16.41 1.18
N PRO A 230 1.47 17.43 0.40
CA PRO A 230 0.07 17.84 0.34
C PRO A 230 -0.85 16.85 -0.39
N GLU A 231 -0.32 16.08 -1.37
CA GLU A 231 -1.12 15.17 -2.21
C GLU A 231 -0.85 13.68 -1.92
N VAL A 232 -1.38 13.19 -0.80
CA VAL A 232 -1.14 11.82 -0.30
C VAL A 232 -1.54 10.74 -1.31
N LEU A 233 -2.65 10.91 -2.02
CA LEU A 233 -3.13 9.92 -3.00
C LEU A 233 -2.22 9.82 -4.21
N LYS A 234 -1.82 10.96 -4.80
CA LYS A 234 -0.92 10.98 -5.96
C LYS A 234 0.45 10.39 -5.61
N LEU A 235 1.00 10.75 -4.45
CA LEU A 235 2.25 10.12 -3.97
C LEU A 235 2.07 8.62 -3.77
N SER A 236 0.92 8.17 -3.22
CA SER A 236 0.65 6.74 -3.05
C SER A 236 0.67 5.99 -4.38
N PHE A 237 -0.01 6.49 -5.41
CA PHE A 237 0.00 5.86 -6.73
C PHE A 237 1.38 5.89 -7.39
N PHE A 238 2.13 6.98 -7.25
CA PHE A 238 3.51 7.08 -7.72
C PHE A 238 4.42 6.02 -7.08
N THR A 239 4.36 5.82 -5.76
CA THR A 239 5.17 4.78 -5.10
C THR A 239 4.78 3.37 -5.54
N ARG A 240 3.51 3.14 -5.92
CA ARG A 240 3.06 1.88 -6.53
C ARG A 240 3.63 1.69 -7.93
N ALA A 241 3.72 2.76 -8.73
CA ALA A 241 4.36 2.73 -10.04
C ALA A 241 5.83 2.31 -9.94
N ILE A 242 6.61 2.89 -9.02
CA ILE A 242 8.00 2.45 -8.79
C ILE A 242 8.05 0.97 -8.41
N ARG A 243 7.15 0.50 -7.55
CA ARG A 243 7.13 -0.92 -7.14
C ARG A 243 6.72 -1.86 -8.28
N LEU A 244 5.88 -1.40 -9.20
CA LEU A 244 5.54 -2.14 -10.41
C LEU A 244 6.78 -2.44 -11.27
N SER A 245 7.76 -1.54 -11.35
CA SER A 245 8.98 -1.81 -12.15
C SER A 245 9.75 -3.03 -11.63
N ILE A 246 9.78 -3.24 -10.31
CA ILE A 246 10.36 -4.43 -9.67
C ILE A 246 9.59 -5.69 -10.10
N THR A 247 8.26 -5.62 -10.14
CA THR A 247 7.44 -6.73 -10.62
C THR A 247 7.73 -7.08 -12.07
N VAL A 248 7.86 -6.08 -12.95
CA VAL A 248 8.18 -6.30 -14.36
C VAL A 248 9.50 -7.04 -14.51
N VAL A 249 10.54 -6.57 -13.82
CA VAL A 249 11.86 -7.22 -13.83
C VAL A 249 11.77 -8.66 -13.30
N ALA A 250 11.04 -8.89 -12.21
CA ALA A 250 10.85 -10.22 -11.64
C ALA A 250 10.10 -11.16 -12.59
N VAL A 251 9.01 -10.70 -13.21
CA VAL A 251 8.23 -11.47 -14.19
C VAL A 251 9.08 -11.84 -15.40
N ILE A 252 9.84 -10.88 -15.95
CA ILE A 252 10.76 -11.15 -17.05
C ILE A 252 11.82 -12.18 -16.62
N ALA A 253 12.39 -12.04 -15.43
CA ALA A 253 13.39 -12.98 -14.93
C ALA A 253 12.85 -14.42 -14.77
N PHE A 254 11.61 -14.57 -14.30
CA PHE A 254 10.98 -15.89 -14.10
C PHE A 254 10.50 -16.53 -15.41
N TYR A 255 9.84 -15.76 -16.27
CA TYR A 255 9.10 -16.31 -17.43
C TYR A 255 9.81 -16.10 -18.77
N ALA A 256 10.80 -15.21 -18.85
CA ALA A 256 11.54 -14.93 -20.07
C ALA A 256 13.04 -15.21 -19.85
N PRO A 257 13.45 -16.50 -19.83
CA PRO A 257 14.82 -16.92 -19.47
C PRO A 257 15.91 -16.40 -20.42
N PHE A 258 15.52 -15.79 -21.53
CA PHE A 258 16.42 -15.15 -22.49
C PHE A 258 16.88 -13.73 -22.08
N PHE A 259 16.32 -13.15 -21.02
CA PHE A 259 16.64 -11.78 -20.53
C PHE A 259 17.32 -11.80 -19.15
N ARG A 260 18.23 -12.75 -18.89
CA ARG A 260 18.84 -13.03 -17.56
C ARG A 260 20.02 -12.12 -17.15
N SER A 261 20.21 -10.97 -17.80
CA SER A 261 21.35 -10.10 -17.50
C SER A 261 21.15 -9.35 -16.19
N THR A 262 22.04 -9.57 -15.21
CA THR A 262 22.06 -8.78 -13.96
C THR A 262 22.28 -7.29 -14.24
N ARG A 263 23.09 -6.97 -15.26
CA ARG A 263 23.32 -5.59 -15.72
C ARG A 263 22.02 -4.97 -16.22
N GLY A 264 21.29 -5.67 -17.10
CA GLY A 264 20.02 -5.23 -17.66
C GLY A 264 18.93 -5.07 -16.60
N ALA A 265 18.85 -5.99 -15.64
CA ALA A 265 17.92 -5.89 -14.51
C ALA A 265 18.21 -4.66 -13.64
N ASN A 266 19.46 -4.44 -13.23
CA ASN A 266 19.84 -3.29 -12.41
C ASN A 266 19.66 -1.96 -13.16
N ALA A 267 20.11 -1.89 -14.41
CA ALA A 267 19.90 -0.72 -15.26
C ALA A 267 18.41 -0.45 -15.49
N GLY A 268 17.61 -1.50 -15.68
CA GLY A 268 16.16 -1.40 -15.82
C GLY A 268 15.48 -0.83 -14.60
N LEU A 269 15.86 -1.27 -13.39
CA LEU A 269 15.32 -0.76 -12.13
C LEU A 269 15.71 0.71 -11.88
N ILE A 270 17.00 1.05 -12.06
CA ILE A 270 17.49 2.42 -11.86
C ILE A 270 16.84 3.34 -12.90
N GLY A 271 16.82 2.94 -14.17
CA GLY A 271 16.19 3.69 -15.25
C GLY A 271 14.71 3.88 -15.02
N ALA A 272 13.99 2.83 -14.62
CA ALA A 272 12.57 2.94 -14.27
C ALA A 272 12.34 3.92 -13.11
N CYS A 273 13.17 3.88 -12.06
CA CYS A 273 13.08 4.80 -10.94
C CYS A 273 13.26 6.26 -11.39
N VAL A 274 14.33 6.56 -12.15
CA VAL A 274 14.63 7.92 -12.62
C VAL A 274 13.57 8.41 -13.59
N VAL A 275 13.28 7.65 -14.65
CA VAL A 275 12.35 8.07 -15.72
C VAL A 275 10.94 8.25 -15.16
N THR A 276 10.46 7.32 -14.33
CA THR A 276 9.12 7.45 -13.70
C THR A 276 9.06 8.65 -12.75
N SER A 277 10.12 8.91 -11.98
CA SER A 277 10.18 10.08 -11.09
C SER A 277 10.16 11.39 -11.85
N VAL A 278 10.95 11.51 -12.92
CA VAL A 278 10.94 12.68 -13.79
C VAL A 278 9.57 12.85 -14.44
N TRP A 279 8.97 11.78 -14.96
CA TRP A 279 7.64 11.83 -15.57
C TRP A 279 6.55 12.30 -14.61
N TYR A 280 6.59 11.81 -13.37
CA TYR A 280 5.68 12.23 -12.30
C TYR A 280 5.87 13.71 -11.94
N LEU A 281 7.12 14.18 -11.81
CA LEU A 281 7.42 15.58 -11.49
C LEU A 281 7.02 16.55 -12.61
N LEU A 282 7.02 16.09 -13.86
CA LEU A 282 6.51 16.83 -15.01
C LEU A 282 4.97 16.85 -15.10
N GLY A 283 4.27 16.20 -14.17
CA GLY A 283 2.82 16.20 -14.10
C GLY A 283 2.15 15.25 -15.08
N ASP A 284 2.75 14.08 -15.35
CA ASP A 284 2.25 13.07 -16.30
C ASP A 284 2.01 13.66 -17.71
N PRO A 285 3.09 14.09 -18.41
CA PRO A 285 2.98 14.77 -19.70
C PRO A 285 2.23 13.92 -20.73
N PHE A 286 1.54 14.60 -21.65
CA PHE A 286 0.68 13.98 -22.67
C PHE A 286 -0.53 13.21 -22.11
N GLY A 287 -0.85 13.38 -20.82
CA GLY A 287 -1.92 12.63 -20.15
C GLY A 287 -1.57 11.16 -19.91
N ILE A 288 -0.30 10.78 -20.08
CA ILE A 288 0.17 9.41 -19.87
C ILE A 288 0.55 9.26 -18.40
N ASN A 289 -0.18 8.40 -17.70
CA ASN A 289 0.09 8.13 -16.30
C ASN A 289 1.49 7.48 -16.11
N ASN A 290 2.25 7.97 -15.13
CA ASN A 290 3.59 7.45 -14.76
C ASN A 290 3.64 5.93 -14.53
N VAL A 291 2.52 5.26 -14.20
CA VAL A 291 2.50 3.79 -14.08
C VAL A 291 2.83 3.10 -15.40
N TYR A 292 2.38 3.62 -16.54
CA TYR A 292 2.72 3.06 -17.85
C TYR A 292 4.20 3.20 -18.16
N VAL A 293 4.79 4.33 -17.75
CA VAL A 293 6.24 4.57 -17.87
C VAL A 293 7.01 3.58 -16.99
N ALA A 294 6.56 3.37 -15.75
CA ALA A 294 7.18 2.40 -14.85
C ALA A 294 7.03 0.95 -15.32
N LEU A 295 5.96 0.63 -16.05
CA LEU A 295 5.74 -0.66 -16.69
C LEU A 295 6.70 -0.88 -17.86
N ALA A 296 6.81 0.11 -18.76
CA ALA A 296 7.52 -0.03 -20.03
C ALA A 296 9.05 0.12 -19.88
N THR A 297 9.50 1.09 -19.09
CA THR A 297 10.93 1.44 -18.97
C THR A 297 11.85 0.25 -18.63
N PRO A 298 11.58 -0.55 -17.57
CA PRO A 298 12.48 -1.66 -17.23
C PRO A 298 12.50 -2.73 -18.33
N ALA A 299 11.36 -3.01 -18.96
CA ALA A 299 11.27 -3.96 -20.07
C ALA A 299 12.10 -3.50 -21.29
N ILE A 300 11.98 -2.23 -21.67
CA ILE A 300 12.73 -1.65 -22.78
C ILE A 300 14.23 -1.70 -22.50
N ILE A 301 14.67 -1.31 -21.30
CA ILE A 301 16.09 -1.32 -20.93
C ILE A 301 16.65 -2.74 -20.95
N MET A 302 15.89 -3.73 -20.45
CA MET A 302 16.32 -5.14 -20.49
C MET A 302 16.40 -5.68 -21.92
N VAL A 303 15.52 -5.24 -22.82
CA VAL A 303 15.58 -5.59 -24.25
C VAL A 303 16.81 -4.96 -24.92
N ILE A 304 17.09 -3.68 -24.66
CA ILE A 304 18.27 -2.99 -25.19
C ILE A 304 19.56 -3.64 -24.67
N ASP A 305 19.62 -3.96 -23.38
CA ASP A 305 20.80 -4.59 -22.77
C ASP A 305 21.14 -5.94 -23.43
N ARG A 306 20.12 -6.67 -23.89
CA ARG A 306 20.32 -7.93 -24.63
C ARG A 306 20.96 -7.72 -26.00
N LEU A 307 20.72 -6.58 -26.65
CA LEU A 307 21.35 -6.25 -27.93
C LEU A 307 22.84 -5.89 -27.77
N ILE A 308 23.26 -5.55 -26.54
CA ILE A 308 24.65 -5.27 -26.21
C ILE A 308 25.36 -6.60 -25.90
N PRO A 309 26.45 -6.95 -26.60
CA PRO A 309 27.19 -8.19 -26.35
C PRO A 309 27.59 -8.30 -24.87
N ASN A 310 27.08 -9.33 -24.20
CA ASN A 310 27.48 -9.65 -22.83
C ASN A 310 28.59 -10.71 -22.91
N LYS A 311 29.68 -10.51 -22.16
CA LYS A 311 30.63 -11.61 -21.90
C LYS A 311 29.82 -12.73 -21.25
N SER A 312 29.73 -13.87 -21.93
CA SER A 312 28.98 -15.06 -21.53
C SER A 312 29.20 -15.37 -20.05
N GLN A 313 28.19 -15.10 -19.21
CA GLN A 313 28.15 -15.66 -17.87
C GLN A 313 27.75 -17.14 -18.01
N PRO A 314 28.52 -18.08 -17.45
CA PRO A 314 28.15 -19.49 -17.46
C PRO A 314 26.81 -19.66 -16.74
N SER A 315 25.95 -20.51 -17.30
CA SER A 315 24.64 -20.78 -16.71
C SER A 315 24.80 -21.26 -15.26
N PRO A 316 24.06 -20.70 -14.29
CA PRO A 316 23.99 -21.29 -12.97
C PRO A 316 23.49 -22.73 -13.10
N ALA A 317 24.14 -23.66 -12.41
CA ALA A 317 23.72 -25.05 -12.36
C ALA A 317 22.24 -25.13 -11.95
N PRO A 318 21.47 -26.11 -12.47
CA PRO A 318 20.07 -26.29 -12.09
C PRO A 318 19.97 -26.36 -10.57
N VAL A 319 19.12 -25.50 -9.98
CA VAL A 319 18.81 -25.57 -8.56
C VAL A 319 18.17 -26.94 -8.31
N GLU A 320 18.92 -27.82 -7.66
CA GLU A 320 18.45 -29.12 -7.20
C GLU A 320 17.25 -28.85 -6.28
N GLN A 321 16.03 -29.18 -6.72
CA GLN A 321 14.83 -29.12 -5.90
C GLN A 321 14.97 -30.17 -4.80
N ARG A 322 15.67 -29.84 -3.71
CA ARG A 322 15.56 -30.58 -2.46
C ARG A 322 14.22 -30.26 -1.86
N GLY A 323 13.26 -31.11 -2.19
CA GLY A 323 11.95 -31.12 -1.56
C GLY A 323 12.10 -31.21 -0.04
N VAL A 324 11.45 -30.28 0.65
CA VAL A 324 11.06 -30.40 2.05
C VAL A 324 9.59 -30.08 2.10
#